data_AF-A0A969E136-F1
#
_entry.id   AF-A0A969E136-F1
#
_cell.length_a   1.000
_cell.length_b   1.000
_cell.length_c   1.000
_cell.angle_alpha   90.00
_cell.angle_beta   90.00
_cell.angle_gamma   90.00
#
_symmetry.space_group_name_H-M   'P 1'
#
loop_
_entity.id
_entity.type
_entity.pdbx_description
1 polymer ?
#
loop_
_entity_poly.entity_id
_entity_poly.type
_entity_poly.pdbx_seq_one_letter_code
_entity_poly.pdbx_strand_id
1 'polypeptide(L)'
;MEAAYGLAIVIDMLMTTSLLLHFVYMRNHSFFRAVMVGCVFVFVELVFFVSSVHKIPYGGWFSLLNAALIFTCVLIFWRARRLRDKHANFLPVETYVPMLQDLMRDETIERDATNLVYLVMSKEKDLIDANVVYSIFRKRPKRADIYWFVHVDILDVPYAQKYKVETILPGRVFL
;
A
#
# COMPACT_ATOMS: atom_id res chain seq x y z
N MET A 1 -7.45 17.16 30.87
CA MET A 1 -7.40 16.15 29.79
C MET A 1 -8.77 15.77 29.24
N GLU A 2 -9.86 15.93 30.01
CA GLU A 2 -11.23 15.54 29.59
C GLU A 2 -11.77 16.31 28.37
N ALA A 3 -11.43 17.59 28.24
CA ALA A 3 -11.94 18.46 27.17
C ALA A 3 -11.56 18.00 25.75
N ALA A 4 -10.38 17.43 25.57
CA ALA A 4 -9.87 17.03 24.26
C ALA A 4 -10.41 15.67 23.79
N TYR A 5 -10.69 14.77 24.74
CA TYR A 5 -11.17 13.42 24.45
C TYR A 5 -12.60 13.44 23.86
N GLY A 6 -13.48 14.31 24.40
CA GLY A 6 -14.84 14.45 23.89
C GLY A 6 -14.90 14.91 22.43
N LEU A 7 -14.04 15.85 22.03
CA LEU A 7 -13.97 16.31 20.64
C LEU A 7 -13.54 15.17 19.69
N ALA A 8 -12.55 14.37 20.10
CA ALA A 8 -12.07 13.24 19.30
C ALA A 8 -13.16 12.17 19.10
N ILE A 9 -13.91 11.82 20.15
CA ILE A 9 -15.02 10.86 20.07
C ILE A 9 -16.09 11.35 19.09
N VAL A 10 -16.50 12.62 19.17
CA VAL A 10 -17.55 13.13 18.28
C VAL A 10 -17.12 13.11 16.82
N ILE A 11 -15.83 13.40 16.53
CA ILE A 11 -15.28 13.29 15.18
C ILE A 11 -15.27 11.84 14.69
N ASP A 12 -14.90 10.89 15.56
CA ASP A 12 -14.91 9.46 15.24
C ASP A 12 -16.34 8.92 15.00
N MET A 13 -17.31 9.35 15.82
CA MET A 13 -18.73 9.03 15.63
C MET A 13 -19.25 9.57 14.29
N LEU A 14 -18.94 10.82 13.94
CA LEU A 14 -19.28 11.39 12.63
C LEU A 14 -18.65 10.60 11.46
N MET A 15 -17.40 10.17 11.61
CA MET A 15 -16.73 9.33 10.60
C MET A 15 -17.42 7.97 10.44
N THR A 16 -17.72 7.29 11.55
CA THR A 16 -18.35 5.96 11.52
C THR A 16 -19.79 6.03 10.99
N THR A 17 -20.57 7.05 11.36
CA THR A 17 -21.92 7.29 10.80
C THR A 17 -21.87 7.57 9.30
N SER A 18 -20.91 8.38 8.83
CA SER A 18 -20.69 8.62 7.39
C SER A 18 -20.31 7.34 6.64
N LEU A 19 -19.41 6.53 7.20
CA LEU A 19 -18.95 5.28 6.61
C LEU A 19 -20.08 4.23 6.56
N LEU A 20 -20.92 4.17 7.61
CA LEU A 20 -22.12 3.33 7.64
C LEU A 20 -23.12 3.73 6.55
N LEU A 21 -23.39 5.04 6.39
CA LEU A 21 -24.27 5.53 5.33
C LEU A 21 -23.74 5.17 3.94
N HIS A 22 -22.43 5.32 3.71
CA HIS A 22 -21.79 4.93 2.46
C HIS A 22 -21.86 3.41 2.22
N PHE A 23 -21.62 2.61 3.25
CA PHE A 23 -21.71 1.15 3.17
C PHE A 23 -23.13 0.68 2.80
N VAL A 24 -24.17 1.24 3.44
CA VAL A 24 -25.56 0.89 3.11
C VAL A 24 -25.94 1.34 1.70
N TYR A 25 -25.46 2.51 1.27
CA TYR A 25 -25.62 2.99 -0.11
C TYR A 25 -25.03 2.01 -1.13
N MET A 26 -23.82 1.48 -0.89
CA MET A 26 -23.20 0.50 -1.79
C MET A 26 -23.93 -0.85 -1.81
N ARG A 27 -24.59 -1.24 -0.72
CA ARG A 27 -25.20 -2.57 -0.57
C ARG A 27 -26.70 -2.62 -0.90
N ASN A 28 -27.28 -1.54 -1.43
CA ASN A 28 -28.66 -1.46 -1.95
C ASN A 28 -29.78 -1.84 -0.97
N HIS A 29 -29.52 -1.85 0.34
CA HIS A 29 -30.57 -2.03 1.35
C HIS A 29 -31.33 -0.72 1.54
N SER A 30 -32.67 -0.77 1.49
CA SER A 30 -33.66 0.31 1.71
C SER A 30 -33.04 1.68 2.08
N PHE A 31 -32.52 2.39 1.08
CA PHE A 31 -31.79 3.66 1.21
C PHE A 31 -32.51 4.65 2.13
N PHE A 32 -33.84 4.73 1.99
CA PHE A 32 -34.68 5.61 2.78
C PHE A 32 -34.59 5.38 4.30
N ARG A 33 -34.57 4.12 4.75
CA ARG A 33 -34.47 3.79 6.19
C ARG A 33 -33.08 4.13 6.74
N ALA A 34 -32.04 3.90 5.93
CA ALA A 34 -30.66 4.19 6.32
C ALA A 34 -30.43 5.69 6.46
N VAL A 35 -30.94 6.49 5.51
CA VAL A 35 -30.86 7.95 5.58
C VAL A 35 -31.65 8.49 6.77
N MET A 36 -32.87 7.98 7.03
CA MET A 36 -33.66 8.39 8.19
C MET A 36 -32.90 8.16 9.51
N VAL A 37 -32.34 6.97 9.70
CA VAL A 37 -31.57 6.63 10.90
C VAL A 37 -30.29 7.48 10.97
N GLY A 38 -29.57 7.62 9.86
CA GLY A 38 -28.35 8.43 9.79
C GLY A 38 -28.60 9.91 10.10
N CYS A 39 -29.73 10.49 9.67
CA CYS A 39 -30.08 11.86 10.02
C CYS A 39 -30.24 12.05 11.53
N VAL A 40 -30.81 11.07 12.24
CA VAL A 40 -30.94 11.13 13.71
C VAL A 40 -29.56 11.08 14.37
N PHE A 41 -28.68 10.17 13.93
CA PHE A 41 -27.31 10.07 14.46
C PHE A 41 -26.51 11.35 14.22
N VAL A 42 -26.47 11.82 12.97
CA VAL A 42 -25.78 13.07 12.61
C VAL A 42 -26.32 14.25 13.40
N PHE A 43 -27.63 14.34 13.61
CA PHE A 43 -28.22 15.41 14.41
C PHE A 43 -27.70 15.40 15.85
N VAL A 44 -27.73 14.25 16.52
CA VAL A 44 -27.22 14.09 17.89
C VAL A 44 -25.72 14.40 17.94
N GLU A 45 -24.94 13.86 17.01
CA GLU A 45 -23.50 14.10 16.90
C GLU A 45 -23.17 15.59 16.69
N LEU A 46 -23.95 16.31 15.88
CA LEU A 46 -23.77 17.75 15.68
C LEU A 46 -24.04 18.56 16.95
N VAL A 47 -25.03 18.18 17.76
CA VAL A 47 -25.27 18.81 19.07
C VAL A 47 -24.07 18.61 20.00
N PHE A 48 -23.55 17.38 20.07
CA PHE A 48 -22.35 17.08 20.84
C PHE A 48 -21.11 17.80 20.28
N PHE A 49 -21.01 17.95 18.96
CA PHE A 49 -19.91 18.66 18.30
C PHE A 49 -19.91 20.13 18.69
N VAL A 50 -21.05 20.82 18.56
CA VAL A 50 -21.18 22.24 18.94
C VAL A 50 -20.85 22.44 20.42
N SER A 51 -21.30 21.54 21.30
CA SER A 51 -20.96 21.57 22.73
C SER A 51 -19.45 21.40 22.98
N SER A 52 -18.79 20.55 22.20
CA SER A 52 -17.36 20.23 22.35
C SER A 52 -16.45 21.29 21.74
N VAL A 53 -16.88 22.00 20.69
CA VAL A 53 -16.12 23.09 20.04
C VAL A 53 -15.80 24.22 21.01
N HIS A 54 -16.71 24.55 21.93
CA HIS A 54 -16.46 25.58 22.94
C HIS A 54 -15.28 25.25 23.88
N LYS A 55 -14.88 23.98 23.98
CA LYS A 55 -13.79 23.52 24.85
C LYS A 55 -12.41 23.56 24.17
N ILE A 56 -12.34 23.91 22.89
CA ILE A 56 -11.07 23.99 22.13
C ILE A 56 -10.06 24.98 22.76
N PRO A 57 -10.45 26.22 23.15
CA PRO A 57 -9.52 27.20 23.72
C PRO A 57 -8.95 26.75 25.08
N TYR A 58 -9.74 25.98 25.86
CA TYR A 58 -9.42 25.57 27.22
C TYR A 58 -8.60 24.26 27.31
N GLY A 59 -8.08 23.78 26.19
CA GLY A 59 -7.15 22.63 26.16
C GLY A 59 -7.35 21.64 25.01
N GLY A 60 -8.38 21.79 24.19
CA GLY A 60 -8.57 20.96 22.98
C GLY A 60 -7.57 21.27 21.85
N TRP A 61 -6.97 22.47 21.85
CA TRP A 61 -6.01 22.90 20.83
C TRP A 61 -4.77 22.00 20.72
N PHE A 62 -4.28 21.44 21.84
CA PHE A 62 -3.09 20.59 21.84
C PHE A 62 -3.34 19.26 21.12
N SER A 63 -4.51 18.64 21.33
CA SER A 63 -4.87 17.40 20.63
C SER A 63 -5.12 17.61 19.15
N LEU A 64 -5.70 18.76 18.76
CA LEU A 64 -5.84 19.13 17.35
C LEU A 64 -4.48 19.34 16.67
N LEU A 65 -3.51 19.94 17.37
CA LEU A 65 -2.15 20.10 16.89
C LEU A 65 -1.48 18.73 16.66
N ASN A 66 -1.63 17.80 17.60
CA ASN A 66 -1.08 16.44 17.45
C ASN A 66 -1.74 15.68 16.28
N ALA A 67 -3.07 15.77 16.16
CA ALA A 67 -3.80 15.19 15.04
C ALA A 67 -3.33 15.76 13.69
N ALA A 68 -3.13 17.07 13.59
CA ALA A 68 -2.62 17.73 12.40
C ALA A 68 -1.19 17.29 12.05
N LEU A 69 -0.33 17.09 13.06
CA LEU A 69 1.05 16.61 12.86
C LEU A 69 1.07 15.19 12.30
N ILE A 70 0.33 14.26 12.93
CA ILE A 70 0.24 12.87 12.46
C ILE A 70 -0.37 12.83 11.06
N PHE A 71 -1.45 13.57 10.82
CA PHE A 71 -2.09 13.66 9.51
C PHE A 71 -1.11 14.17 8.44
N THR A 72 -0.33 15.20 8.75
CA THR A 72 0.70 15.74 7.84
C THR A 72 1.78 14.70 7.54
N CYS A 73 2.26 13.96 8.54
CA CYS A 73 3.22 12.87 8.34
C CYS A 73 2.65 11.81 7.37
N VAL A 74 1.42 11.35 7.61
CA VAL A 74 0.75 10.36 6.75
C VAL A 74 0.56 10.91 5.33
N LEU A 75 0.18 12.18 5.18
CA LEU A 75 0.05 12.83 3.86
C LEU A 75 1.38 12.90 3.11
N ILE A 76 2.48 13.21 3.79
CA ILE A 76 3.82 13.23 3.19
C ILE A 76 4.19 11.83 2.70
N PHE A 77 4.00 10.80 3.52
CA PHE A 77 4.27 9.40 3.12
C PHE A 77 3.39 8.96 1.95
N TRP A 78 2.10 9.31 1.95
CA TRP A 78 1.18 8.99 0.86
C TRP A 78 1.62 9.67 -0.45
N ARG A 79 1.99 10.95 -0.41
CA ARG A 79 2.51 11.67 -1.59
C ARG A 79 3.84 11.10 -2.05
N ALA A 80 4.75 10.76 -1.14
CA ALA A 80 6.04 10.16 -1.44
C ALA A 80 5.87 8.80 -2.13
N ARG A 81 4.96 7.95 -1.63
CA ARG A 81 4.63 6.67 -2.28
C ARG A 81 4.09 6.88 -3.69
N ARG A 82 3.14 7.80 -3.87
CA ARG A 82 2.59 8.13 -5.19
C ARG A 82 3.65 8.69 -6.14
N LEU A 83 4.62 9.45 -5.63
CA LEU A 83 5.72 9.98 -6.44
C LEU A 83 6.69 8.86 -6.86
N ARG A 84 7.01 7.94 -5.95
CA ARG A 84 7.82 6.75 -6.25
C ARG A 84 7.17 5.91 -7.35
N ASP A 85 5.87 5.66 -7.24
CA ASP A 85 5.15 4.83 -8.23
C ASP A 85 5.16 5.47 -9.64
N LYS A 86 5.28 6.80 -9.76
CA LYS A 86 5.44 7.50 -11.05
C LYS A 86 6.85 7.39 -11.65
N HIS A 87 7.87 7.21 -10.81
CA HIS A 87 9.26 7.11 -11.23
C HIS A 87 9.75 5.66 -11.28
N ALA A 88 8.89 4.70 -10.94
CA ALA A 88 9.17 3.28 -11.11
C ALA A 88 9.25 2.98 -12.62
N ASN A 89 10.46 2.70 -13.09
CA ASN A 89 10.70 2.30 -14.46
C ASN A 89 10.63 0.79 -14.53
N PHE A 90 9.62 0.30 -15.25
CA PHE A 90 9.40 -1.11 -15.49
C PHE A 90 10.05 -1.51 -16.82
N LEU A 91 10.79 -2.60 -16.83
CA LEU A 91 11.56 -3.08 -17.97
C LEU A 91 11.20 -4.54 -18.28
N PRO A 92 11.10 -4.93 -19.56
CA PRO A 92 10.81 -6.31 -19.94
C PRO A 92 11.96 -7.25 -19.53
N VAL A 93 11.62 -8.34 -18.84
CA VAL A 93 12.61 -9.32 -18.35
C VAL A 93 13.35 -9.99 -19.50
N GLU A 94 12.64 -10.31 -20.58
CA GLU A 94 13.18 -11.02 -21.74
C GLU A 94 14.44 -10.38 -22.31
N THR A 95 14.49 -9.04 -22.34
CA THR A 95 15.63 -8.26 -22.82
C THR A 95 16.91 -8.53 -22.02
N TYR A 96 16.79 -8.90 -20.74
CA TYR A 96 17.91 -9.13 -19.84
C TYR A 96 18.29 -10.61 -19.68
N VAL A 97 17.51 -11.54 -20.24
CA VAL A 97 17.79 -12.98 -20.16
C VAL A 97 19.19 -13.35 -20.68
N PRO A 98 19.68 -12.83 -21.83
CA PRO A 98 21.03 -13.15 -22.31
C PRO A 98 22.10 -12.69 -21.31
N MET A 99 21.94 -11.49 -20.75
CA MET A 99 22.88 -10.93 -19.78
C MET A 99 22.90 -11.74 -18.46
N LEU A 100 21.74 -12.25 -18.03
CA LEU A 100 21.67 -13.18 -16.90
C LEU A 100 22.42 -14.48 -17.22
N GLN A 101 22.24 -15.06 -18.41
CA GLN A 101 22.95 -16.28 -18.81
C GLN A 101 24.47 -16.12 -18.83
N ASP A 102 24.96 -14.97 -19.31
CA ASP A 102 26.40 -14.66 -19.31
C ASP A 102 26.92 -14.57 -17.88
N LEU A 103 26.19 -13.88 -16.98
CA LEU A 103 26.53 -13.79 -15.56
C LEU A 103 26.54 -15.16 -14.85
N MET A 104 25.68 -16.09 -15.25
CA MET A 104 25.66 -17.45 -14.69
C MET A 104 26.90 -18.25 -15.07
N ARG A 105 27.36 -18.09 -16.32
CA ARG A 105 28.50 -18.81 -16.90
C ARG A 105 29.84 -18.21 -16.51
N ASP A 106 29.85 -16.95 -16.08
CA ASP A 106 31.07 -16.26 -15.69
C ASP A 106 31.63 -16.82 -14.37
N GLU A 107 32.69 -17.62 -14.46
CA GLU A 107 33.39 -18.20 -13.31
C GLU A 107 34.33 -17.20 -12.62
N THR A 108 34.60 -16.05 -13.23
CA THR A 108 35.45 -15.02 -12.62
C THR A 108 34.76 -14.33 -11.44
N ILE A 109 33.43 -14.39 -11.40
CA ILE A 109 32.59 -13.80 -10.36
C ILE A 109 32.22 -14.90 -9.37
N GLU A 110 32.51 -14.66 -8.08
CA GLU A 110 32.09 -15.55 -7.00
C GLU A 110 30.57 -15.67 -6.95
N ARG A 111 30.10 -16.90 -6.70
CA ARG A 111 28.67 -17.19 -6.61
C ARG A 111 28.12 -16.69 -5.29
N ASP A 112 27.16 -15.76 -5.34
CA ASP A 112 26.49 -15.22 -4.15
C ASP A 112 25.45 -16.21 -3.60
N ALA A 113 24.71 -16.91 -4.45
CA ALA A 113 23.66 -17.85 -4.04
C ALA A 113 23.36 -18.91 -5.11
N THR A 114 22.80 -20.06 -4.71
CA THR A 114 22.24 -21.03 -5.68
C THR A 114 20.93 -20.49 -6.29
N ASN A 115 20.02 -19.99 -5.44
CA ASN A 115 18.75 -19.40 -5.83
C ASN A 115 18.71 -17.95 -5.37
N LEU A 116 18.50 -17.03 -6.30
CA LEU A 116 18.34 -15.61 -6.01
C LEU A 116 16.89 -15.20 -6.28
N VAL A 117 16.20 -14.80 -5.21
CA VAL A 117 14.77 -14.46 -5.26
C VAL A 117 14.61 -12.95 -5.12
N TYR A 118 13.97 -12.33 -6.10
CA TYR A 118 13.58 -10.93 -6.07
C TYR A 118 12.06 -10.80 -5.99
N LEU A 119 11.59 -9.99 -5.05
CA LEU A 119 10.19 -9.60 -4.98
C LEU A 119 9.96 -8.44 -5.96
N VAL A 120 9.06 -8.64 -6.91
CA VAL A 120 8.75 -7.67 -7.96
C VAL A 120 7.34 -7.16 -7.72
N MET A 121 7.22 -5.84 -7.51
CA MET A 121 5.93 -5.16 -7.37
C MET A 121 5.55 -4.49 -8.70
N SER A 122 5.33 -5.31 -9.73
CA SER A 122 4.84 -4.86 -11.04
C SER A 122 3.43 -5.37 -11.27
N LYS A 123 2.58 -4.53 -11.86
CA LYS A 123 1.21 -4.91 -12.28
C LYS A 123 1.21 -5.81 -13.51
N GLU A 124 2.28 -5.74 -14.31
CA GLU A 124 2.46 -6.55 -15.51
C GLU A 124 3.47 -7.65 -15.21
N LYS A 125 3.17 -8.87 -15.68
CA LYS A 125 3.96 -10.07 -15.38
C LYS A 125 5.31 -10.05 -16.07
N ASP A 126 5.38 -9.53 -17.29
CA ASP A 126 6.62 -9.58 -18.08
C ASP A 126 7.61 -8.47 -17.72
N LEU A 127 7.23 -7.58 -16.81
CA LEU A 127 7.99 -6.39 -16.44
C LEU A 127 8.58 -6.49 -15.03
N ILE A 128 9.87 -6.17 -14.91
CA ILE A 128 10.58 -6.04 -13.63
C ILE A 128 11.01 -4.59 -13.37
N ASP A 129 11.11 -4.22 -12.10
CA ASP A 129 11.61 -2.90 -11.71
C ASP A 129 13.08 -2.75 -12.12
N ALA A 130 13.43 -1.63 -12.76
CA ALA A 130 14.80 -1.28 -13.11
C ALA A 130 15.77 -1.34 -11.92
N ASN A 131 15.29 -1.13 -10.69
CA ASN A 131 16.09 -1.29 -9.47
C ASN A 131 16.55 -2.73 -9.25
N VAL A 132 15.77 -3.73 -9.67
CA VAL A 132 16.15 -5.16 -9.59
C VAL A 132 17.27 -5.44 -10.58
N VAL A 133 17.09 -5.05 -11.84
CA VAL A 133 18.13 -5.15 -12.89
C VAL A 133 19.41 -4.43 -12.45
N TYR A 134 19.27 -3.20 -11.95
CA TYR A 134 20.38 -2.43 -11.42
C TYR A 134 21.07 -3.16 -10.26
N SER A 135 20.33 -3.78 -9.34
CA SER A 135 20.90 -4.54 -8.23
C SER A 135 21.63 -5.82 -8.66
N ILE A 136 21.23 -6.45 -9.76
CA ILE A 136 21.86 -7.68 -10.26
C ILE A 136 23.16 -7.37 -10.99
N PHE A 137 23.16 -6.31 -11.82
CA PHE A 137 24.29 -6.04 -12.71
C PHE A 137 25.21 -4.89 -12.24
N ARG A 138 24.68 -3.89 -11.53
CA ARG A 138 25.40 -2.64 -11.22
C ARG A 138 25.79 -2.61 -9.73
N LYS A 139 27.03 -2.17 -9.45
CA LYS A 139 27.78 -2.23 -8.17
C LYS A 139 28.57 -3.52 -7.96
N ARG A 140 27.91 -4.64 -7.66
CA ARG A 140 28.54 -5.96 -7.47
C ARG A 140 27.64 -6.99 -8.17
N PRO A 141 28.07 -7.54 -9.32
CA PRO A 141 27.25 -8.48 -10.06
C PRO A 141 26.91 -9.69 -9.20
N LYS A 142 25.62 -9.98 -9.06
CA LYS A 142 25.14 -11.05 -8.18
C LYS A 142 24.93 -12.33 -8.97
N ARG A 143 25.96 -13.17 -9.02
CA ARG A 143 25.89 -14.45 -9.72
C ARG A 143 25.08 -15.47 -8.92
N ALA A 144 24.07 -16.05 -9.57
CA ALA A 144 23.31 -17.18 -9.06
C ALA A 144 23.00 -18.23 -10.14
N ASP A 145 22.76 -19.48 -9.73
CA ASP A 145 22.44 -20.59 -10.63
C ASP A 145 20.98 -20.57 -11.09
N ILE A 146 20.10 -19.95 -10.31
CA ILE A 146 18.67 -19.80 -10.60
C ILE A 146 18.19 -18.43 -10.13
N TYR A 147 17.48 -17.71 -11.00
CA TYR A 147 16.83 -16.44 -10.67
C TYR A 147 15.31 -16.61 -10.60
N TRP A 148 14.71 -16.13 -9.52
CA TRP A 148 13.26 -16.10 -9.29
C TRP A 148 12.78 -14.65 -9.19
N PHE A 149 11.87 -14.25 -10.05
CA PHE A 149 11.20 -12.95 -10.01
C PHE A 149 9.77 -13.14 -9.51
N VAL A 150 9.55 -13.00 -8.21
CA VAL A 150 8.25 -13.32 -7.59
C VAL A 150 7.35 -12.09 -7.62
N HIS A 151 6.28 -12.15 -8.39
CA HIS A 151 5.23 -11.13 -8.40
C HIS A 151 4.22 -11.40 -7.28
N VAL A 152 4.00 -10.40 -6.42
CA VAL A 152 3.07 -10.49 -5.29
C VAL A 152 1.90 -9.55 -5.51
N ASP A 153 0.75 -10.11 -5.88
CA ASP A 153 -0.51 -9.39 -5.99
C ASP A 153 -1.34 -9.56 -4.71
N ILE A 154 -1.59 -8.45 -4.02
CA ILE A 154 -2.44 -8.41 -2.83
C ILE A 154 -3.89 -8.17 -3.29
N LEU A 155 -4.76 -9.13 -2.98
CA LEU A 155 -6.18 -9.06 -3.32
C LEU A 155 -6.99 -8.62 -2.09
N ASP A 156 -8.06 -7.86 -2.31
CA ASP A 156 -8.98 -7.40 -1.24
C ASP A 156 -9.94 -8.51 -0.75
N VAL A 157 -9.83 -9.71 -1.31
CA VAL A 157 -10.64 -10.88 -0.92
C VAL A 157 -9.92 -11.73 0.11
N PRO A 158 -10.55 -12.06 1.25
CA PRO A 158 -9.92 -12.87 2.28
C PRO A 158 -9.67 -14.31 1.79
N TYR A 159 -8.58 -14.92 2.24
CA TYR A 159 -8.17 -16.31 1.95
C TYR A 159 -7.94 -16.66 0.48
N ALA A 160 -7.92 -15.70 -0.44
CA ALA A 160 -7.57 -15.95 -1.83
C ALA A 160 -6.08 -16.28 -1.97
N GLN A 161 -5.76 -17.54 -2.27
CA GLN A 161 -4.41 -18.00 -2.57
C GLN A 161 -4.37 -18.59 -3.98
N LYS A 162 -3.73 -17.88 -4.90
CA LYS A 162 -3.50 -18.35 -6.27
C LYS A 162 -2.03 -18.10 -6.59
N TYR A 163 -1.36 -19.10 -7.12
CA TYR A 163 0.00 -18.98 -7.63
C TYR A 163 0.05 -19.54 -9.05
N LYS A 164 0.89 -18.94 -9.87
CA LYS A 164 1.24 -19.39 -11.22
C LYS A 164 2.73 -19.20 -11.36
N VAL A 165 3.42 -20.17 -11.95
CA VAL A 165 4.85 -20.08 -12.24
C VAL A 165 5.01 -20.08 -13.76
N GLU A 166 5.71 -19.08 -14.28
CA GLU A 166 6.04 -18.96 -15.69
C GLU A 166 7.56 -19.13 -15.86
N THR A 167 7.96 -19.97 -16.81
CA THR A 167 9.39 -20.26 -17.03
C THR A 167 9.87 -19.50 -18.25
N ILE A 168 10.75 -18.52 -18.03
CA ILE A 168 11.35 -17.72 -19.11
C ILE A 168 12.53 -18.48 -19.71
N LEU A 169 13.38 -19.07 -18.85
CA LEU A 169 14.50 -19.90 -19.27
C LEU A 169 14.42 -21.26 -18.55
N PRO A 170 14.29 -22.38 -19.28
CA PRO A 170 14.12 -23.70 -18.68
C PRO A 170 15.21 -24.00 -17.64
N GLY A 171 14.78 -24.23 -16.40
CA GLY A 171 15.64 -24.62 -15.29
C GLY A 171 16.54 -23.52 -14.72
N ARG A 172 16.37 -22.25 -15.12
CA ARG A 172 17.30 -21.17 -14.75
C ARG A 172 16.64 -19.85 -14.38
N VAL A 173 15.56 -19.45 -15.06
CA VAL A 173 14.89 -18.16 -14.80
C VAL A 173 13.38 -18.37 -14.74
N PHE A 174 12.78 -18.00 -13.61
CA PHE A 174 11.37 -18.19 -13.28
C PHE A 174 10.71 -16.87 -12.89
N LEU A 175 9.42 -16.75 -13.19
CA LEU A 175 8.55 -15.63 -12.87
C LEU A 175 7.27 -16.09 -12.14
#